data_AF-A0A5E5ATN0-F1
#
_entry.id   AF-A0A5E5ATN0-F1
#
_cell.length_a   1.000
_cell.length_b   1.000
_cell.length_c   1.000
_cell.angle_alpha   90.00
_cell.angle_beta   90.00
_cell.angle_gamma   90.00
#
_symmetry.space_group_name_H-M   'P 1'
#
loop_
_entity.id
_entity.type
_entity.pdbx_description
1 polymer ?
#
loop_
_entity_poly.entity_id
_entity_poly.type
_entity_poly.pdbx_seq_one_letter_code
_entity_poly.pdbx_strand_id
1 'polypeptide(L)'
;MSLAELLDTQHTQPFRSPPYRTQDIWNVLVNGQTYAGRELRDACDKASPNGPLFLEMVTLLTTNESERTVDKLVDAGIFLMPNLARNLRADDAALLRSTEGLLLWLQYAATPTGYLNVFDGSDIFGTTSVNDRTRIGKILRILVACGRDRTDTAPLAMEETAPLNPLVHLCSQVAPQWLRRLLELGVNSNQRSQRGMPLTVAAMRAEALRLHNAGQDVMHAHGSLHRLAELLKRYGGDLMAPNRRGVPSVALLTFHGLCGAAEALLACGADPNAPDPNGNTLMHHLAHASRLHQDPAHADNAQLARYMLRVALRYGADLDRVNGAGYTAREWVPDTVSLGTQIDIAFLVTTRATAFRRIKTLG
;
A
#
# COMPACT_ATOMS: atom_id res chain seq x y z
N MET A 1 14.59 29.99 -16.19
CA MET A 1 14.30 29.91 -14.75
C MET A 1 13.14 28.96 -14.57
N SER A 2 13.38 27.85 -13.88
CA SER A 2 12.32 26.91 -13.50
C SER A 2 11.39 27.53 -12.46
N LEU A 3 10.23 26.91 -12.24
CA LEU A 3 9.30 27.32 -11.19
C LEU A 3 9.98 27.31 -9.81
N ALA A 4 10.75 26.27 -9.51
CA ALA A 4 11.49 26.15 -8.25
C ALA A 4 12.54 27.26 -8.09
N GLU A 5 13.34 27.52 -9.13
CA GLU A 5 14.35 28.59 -9.11
C GLU A 5 13.72 29.97 -8.91
N LEU A 6 12.57 30.24 -9.54
CA LEU A 6 11.86 31.51 -9.39
C LEU A 6 11.41 31.73 -7.95
N LEU A 7 10.86 30.70 -7.31
CA LEU A 7 10.34 30.79 -5.96
C LEU A 7 11.45 30.80 -4.89
N ASP A 8 12.60 30.18 -5.15
CA ASP A 8 13.77 30.25 -4.26
C ASP A 8 14.36 31.68 -4.18
N THR A 9 14.08 32.53 -5.18
CA THR A 9 14.42 33.97 -5.10
C THR A 9 13.65 34.73 -4.02
N GLN A 10 12.55 34.17 -3.48
CA GLN A 10 11.85 34.73 -2.31
C GLN A 10 12.60 34.46 -0.99
N HIS A 11 13.44 33.42 -0.94
CA HIS A 11 14.11 32.95 0.29
C HIS A 11 15.59 33.36 0.38
N THR A 12 16.15 33.98 -0.66
CA THR A 12 17.57 34.33 -0.72
C THR A 12 17.88 35.68 -0.05
N GLN A 13 18.39 35.56 1.19
CA GLN A 13 19.12 36.53 2.04
C GLN A 13 18.30 37.40 3.03
N PRO A 14 18.52 37.27 4.35
CA PRO A 14 17.86 38.08 5.39
C PRO A 14 18.26 39.57 5.42
N PHE A 15 19.23 39.99 4.60
CA PHE A 15 19.79 41.36 4.60
C PHE A 15 19.73 42.08 3.25
N ARG A 16 19.04 41.52 2.25
CA ARG A 16 18.76 42.21 0.98
C ARG A 16 17.26 42.15 0.70
N SER A 17 16.72 43.25 0.19
CA SER A 17 15.36 43.28 -0.37
C SER A 17 15.24 42.14 -1.39
N PRO A 18 14.17 41.32 -1.34
CA PRO A 18 14.01 40.25 -2.31
C PRO A 18 14.07 40.86 -3.73
N PRO A 19 14.79 40.22 -4.67
CA PRO A 19 15.02 40.78 -6.01
C PRO A 19 13.72 40.95 -6.82
N TYR A 20 12.63 40.30 -6.40
CA TYR A 20 11.31 40.40 -7.02
C TYR A 20 10.24 40.73 -5.97
N ARG A 21 9.32 41.64 -6.29
CA ARG A 21 8.10 41.86 -5.50
C ARG A 21 7.11 40.74 -5.79
N THR A 22 6.19 40.47 -4.87
CA THR A 22 5.11 39.48 -5.06
C THR A 22 4.36 39.66 -6.39
N GLN A 23 4.11 40.91 -6.78
CA GLN A 23 3.47 41.24 -8.05
C GLN A 23 4.31 40.83 -9.27
N ASP A 24 5.64 40.91 -9.19
CA ASP A 24 6.52 40.54 -10.30
C ASP A 24 6.52 39.02 -10.50
N ILE A 25 6.53 38.26 -9.40
CA ILE A 25 6.42 36.79 -9.43
C ILE A 25 5.06 36.39 -10.00
N TRP A 26 3.98 37.05 -9.57
CA TRP A 26 2.65 36.84 -10.13
C TRP A 26 2.61 37.08 -11.64
N ASN A 27 3.18 38.20 -12.11
CA ASN A 27 3.24 38.53 -13.54
C ASN A 27 4.04 37.48 -14.34
N VAL A 28 5.13 36.96 -13.76
CA VAL A 28 5.93 35.89 -14.38
C VAL A 28 5.12 34.60 -14.48
N LEU A 29 4.42 34.19 -13.42
CA LEU A 29 3.66 32.94 -13.37
C LEU A 29 2.43 32.95 -14.30
N VAL A 30 1.71 34.08 -14.38
CA VAL A 30 0.52 34.20 -15.25
C VAL A 30 0.90 34.28 -16.73
N ASN A 31 2.10 34.79 -17.03
CA ASN A 31 2.57 34.92 -18.41
C ASN A 31 2.98 33.56 -19.02
N GLY A 32 2.18 33.07 -19.98
CA GLY A 32 2.44 31.82 -20.70
C GLY A 32 3.71 31.80 -21.58
N GLN A 33 4.38 32.94 -21.76
CA GLN A 33 5.67 33.01 -22.44
C GLN A 33 6.85 32.67 -21.52
N THR A 34 6.65 32.68 -20.19
CA THR A 34 7.71 32.30 -19.26
C THR A 34 7.75 30.78 -19.07
N TYR A 35 8.95 30.25 -18.80
CA TYR A 35 9.10 28.82 -18.56
C TYR A 35 8.39 28.38 -17.28
N ALA A 36 8.54 29.12 -16.17
CA ALA A 36 7.86 28.84 -14.90
C ALA A 36 6.33 28.89 -15.00
N GLY A 37 5.77 29.85 -15.76
CA GLY A 37 4.33 29.93 -15.98
C GLY A 37 3.79 28.76 -16.79
N ARG A 38 4.52 28.31 -17.83
CA ARG A 38 4.17 27.09 -18.58
C ARG A 38 4.29 25.84 -17.73
N GLU A 39 5.36 25.70 -16.95
CA GLU A 39 5.58 24.55 -16.07
C GLU A 39 4.43 24.40 -15.05
N LEU A 40 4.05 25.49 -14.39
CA LEU A 40 2.91 25.51 -13.45
C LEU A 40 1.59 25.20 -14.16
N ARG A 41 1.34 25.81 -15.32
CA ARG A 41 0.14 25.58 -16.11
C ARG A 41 0.02 24.12 -16.55
N ASP A 42 1.07 23.56 -17.13
CA ASP A 42 1.11 22.18 -17.57
C ASP A 42 0.87 21.20 -16.41
N ALA A 43 1.41 21.47 -15.22
CA ALA A 43 1.18 20.65 -14.04
C ALA A 43 -0.28 20.74 -13.55
N CYS A 44 -0.85 21.95 -13.52
CA CYS A 44 -2.24 22.16 -13.11
C CYS A 44 -3.24 21.58 -14.12
N ASP A 45 -2.99 21.77 -15.42
CA ASP A 45 -3.85 21.27 -16.50
C ASP A 45 -3.85 19.73 -16.55
N LYS A 46 -2.72 19.09 -16.22
CA LYS A 46 -2.65 17.62 -16.06
C LYS A 46 -3.45 17.14 -14.85
N ALA A 47 -3.49 17.91 -13.77
CA ALA A 47 -4.16 17.54 -12.52
C ALA A 47 -5.68 17.78 -12.58
N SER A 48 -6.09 18.92 -13.12
CA SER A 48 -7.48 19.35 -13.25
C SER A 48 -7.65 20.11 -14.57
N PRO A 49 -7.95 19.41 -15.68
CA PRO A 49 -8.10 20.03 -17.00
C PRO A 49 -9.17 21.11 -16.99
N ASN A 50 -8.84 22.32 -17.49
CA ASN A 50 -9.73 23.48 -17.52
C ASN A 50 -10.30 23.91 -16.15
N GLY A 51 -9.66 23.50 -15.05
CA GLY A 51 -10.10 23.84 -13.69
C GLY A 51 -9.49 25.15 -13.17
N PRO A 52 -10.00 25.67 -12.04
CA PRO A 52 -9.46 26.88 -11.41
C PRO A 52 -8.13 26.66 -10.68
N LEU A 53 -7.66 25.40 -10.58
CA LEU A 53 -6.44 25.02 -9.85
C LEU A 53 -5.22 25.87 -10.21
N PHE A 54 -5.04 26.24 -11.48
CA PHE A 54 -3.92 27.09 -11.89
C PHE A 54 -3.93 28.45 -11.18
N LEU A 55 -5.08 29.13 -11.16
CA LEU A 55 -5.20 30.46 -10.55
C LEU A 55 -5.08 30.38 -9.02
N GLU A 56 -5.67 29.35 -8.41
CA GLU A 56 -5.53 29.08 -6.98
C GLU A 56 -4.06 28.84 -6.62
N MET A 57 -3.33 28.08 -7.45
CA MET A 57 -1.92 27.83 -7.19
C MET A 57 -1.03 29.05 -7.38
N VAL A 58 -1.29 29.89 -8.38
CA VAL A 58 -0.59 31.18 -8.52
C VAL A 58 -0.83 32.03 -7.28
N THR A 59 -2.05 32.08 -6.76
CA THR A 59 -2.41 32.84 -5.56
C THR A 59 -1.69 32.30 -4.33
N LEU A 60 -1.68 30.99 -4.12
CA LEU A 60 -0.98 30.37 -3.00
C LEU A 60 0.54 30.60 -3.05
N LEU A 61 1.17 30.38 -4.21
CA LEU A 61 2.63 30.50 -4.37
C LEU A 61 3.12 31.95 -4.27
N THR A 62 2.26 32.93 -4.57
CA THR A 62 2.58 34.36 -4.42
C THR A 62 2.25 34.88 -3.01
N THR A 63 1.31 34.25 -2.30
CA THR A 63 1.04 34.56 -0.89
C THR A 63 2.24 34.15 -0.02
N ASN A 64 2.60 34.99 0.96
CA ASN A 64 3.68 34.69 1.90
C ASN A 64 3.35 33.44 2.74
N GLU A 65 4.36 32.62 3.07
CA GLU A 65 4.16 31.35 3.79
C GLU A 65 3.47 31.53 5.14
N SER A 66 3.73 32.65 5.83
CA SER A 66 3.09 33.00 7.11
C SER A 66 1.60 33.30 6.98
N GLU A 67 1.13 33.70 5.80
CA GLU A 67 -0.25 34.11 5.52
C GLU A 67 -1.09 33.01 4.84
N ARG A 68 -0.47 31.87 4.51
CA ARG A 68 -1.16 30.69 4.00
C ARG A 68 -1.84 29.99 5.18
N THR A 69 -3.17 29.97 5.18
CA THR A 69 -3.97 29.23 6.17
C THR A 69 -4.37 27.87 5.63
N VAL A 70 -4.75 26.94 6.51
CA VAL A 70 -5.27 25.63 6.08
C VAL A 70 -6.55 25.80 5.25
N ASP A 71 -7.41 26.76 5.59
CA ASP A 71 -8.63 27.04 4.84
C ASP A 71 -8.32 27.44 3.39
N LYS A 72 -7.33 28.31 3.16
CA LYS A 72 -6.87 28.65 1.79
C LYS A 72 -6.36 27.44 1.02
N LEU A 73 -5.72 26.48 1.68
CA LEU A 73 -5.28 25.24 1.05
C LEU A 73 -6.47 24.34 0.69
N VAL A 74 -7.51 24.30 1.53
CA VAL A 74 -8.75 23.57 1.24
C VAL A 74 -9.46 24.20 0.04
N ASP A 75 -9.61 25.53 0.03
CA ASP A 75 -10.25 26.27 -1.06
C ASP A 75 -9.51 26.10 -2.40
N ALA A 76 -8.18 25.99 -2.35
CA ALA A 76 -7.34 25.72 -3.51
C ALA A 76 -7.36 24.25 -3.99
N GLY A 77 -8.03 23.35 -3.26
CA GLY A 77 -8.12 21.92 -3.62
C GLY A 77 -6.89 21.09 -3.29
N ILE A 78 -6.03 21.57 -2.38
CA ILE A 78 -4.85 20.80 -1.91
C ILE A 78 -5.28 19.53 -1.18
N PHE A 79 -6.39 19.59 -0.45
CA PHE A 79 -6.98 18.43 0.22
C PHE A 79 -7.99 17.76 -0.72
N LEU A 80 -7.63 16.58 -1.23
CA LEU A 80 -8.53 15.75 -2.03
C LEU A 80 -9.66 15.15 -1.19
N MET A 81 -9.48 15.15 0.13
CA MET A 81 -10.47 14.79 1.13
C MET A 81 -10.55 15.91 2.17
N PRO A 82 -11.54 16.82 2.08
CA PRO A 82 -11.60 18.03 2.91
C PRO A 82 -11.67 17.76 4.42
N ASN A 83 -12.21 16.61 4.83
CA ASN A 83 -12.28 16.19 6.22
C ASN A 83 -10.89 15.96 6.86
N LEU A 84 -9.85 15.66 6.07
CA LEU A 84 -8.49 15.47 6.57
C LEU A 84 -7.85 16.78 7.08
N ALA A 85 -8.23 17.92 6.51
CA ALA A 85 -7.72 19.22 6.91
C ALA A 85 -8.01 19.54 8.40
N ARG A 86 -9.12 19.02 8.94
CA ARG A 86 -9.55 19.25 10.33
C ARG A 86 -8.69 18.54 11.37
N ASN A 87 -8.10 17.39 10.99
CA ASN A 87 -7.31 16.53 11.88
C ASN A 87 -5.82 16.54 11.55
N LEU A 88 -5.37 17.57 10.80
CA LEU A 88 -4.02 17.65 10.30
C LEU A 88 -3.04 17.97 11.43
N ARG A 89 -1.91 17.25 11.47
CA ARG A 89 -0.84 17.52 12.45
C ARG A 89 -0.21 18.87 12.13
N ALA A 90 0.19 19.62 13.16
CA ALA A 90 0.79 20.96 12.99
C ALA A 90 2.00 20.95 12.04
N ASP A 91 2.85 19.94 12.14
CA ASP A 91 4.02 19.80 11.27
C ASP A 91 3.66 19.49 9.81
N ASP A 92 2.57 18.74 9.58
CA ASP A 92 2.09 18.42 8.23
C ASP A 92 1.42 19.66 7.60
N ALA A 93 0.71 20.44 8.42
CA ALA A 93 0.15 21.73 8.02
C ALA A 93 1.25 22.75 7.70
N ALA A 94 2.34 22.78 8.49
CA ALA A 94 3.49 23.63 8.19
C ALA A 94 4.17 23.23 6.87
N LEU A 95 4.32 21.92 6.64
CA LEU A 95 4.88 21.41 5.38
C LEU A 95 4.01 21.78 4.18
N LEU A 96 2.69 21.57 4.23
CA LEU A 96 1.78 21.92 3.12
C LEU A 96 1.65 23.43 2.88
N ARG A 97 1.97 24.27 3.87
CA ARG A 97 2.02 25.72 3.71
C ARG A 97 3.35 26.21 3.14
N SER A 98 4.43 25.43 3.26
CA SER A 98 5.72 25.83 2.69
C SER A 98 5.71 25.73 1.18
N THR A 99 6.53 26.56 0.55
CA THR A 99 6.69 26.60 -0.91
C THR A 99 7.25 25.28 -1.42
N GLU A 100 8.21 24.70 -0.70
CA GLU A 100 8.71 23.34 -0.97
C GLU A 100 7.56 22.30 -0.95
N GLY A 101 6.69 22.33 0.07
CA GLY A 101 5.60 21.37 0.18
C GLY A 101 4.54 21.52 -0.89
N LEU A 102 4.21 22.75 -1.30
CA LEU A 102 3.30 22.99 -2.43
C LEU A 102 3.89 22.49 -3.76
N LEU A 103 5.19 22.68 -4.00
CA LEU A 103 5.85 22.15 -5.19
C LEU A 103 5.89 20.62 -5.20
N LEU A 104 6.18 19.99 -4.05
CA LEU A 104 6.12 18.54 -3.92
C LEU A 104 4.69 18.00 -4.08
N TRP A 105 3.68 18.70 -3.56
CA TRP A 105 2.28 18.36 -3.77
C TRP A 105 1.91 18.44 -5.25
N LEU A 106 2.30 19.50 -5.94
CA LEU A 106 2.04 19.68 -7.37
C LEU A 106 2.68 18.55 -8.19
N GLN A 107 3.90 18.15 -7.82
CA GLN A 107 4.65 17.11 -8.52
C GLN A 107 4.09 15.70 -8.29
N TYR A 108 3.72 15.36 -7.05
CA TYR A 108 3.44 13.97 -6.67
C TYR A 108 1.99 13.69 -6.27
N ALA A 109 1.25 14.69 -5.80
CA ALA A 109 -0.10 14.51 -5.27
C ALA A 109 -1.20 15.01 -6.23
N ALA A 110 -0.94 16.08 -6.99
CA ALA A 110 -1.95 16.73 -7.82
C ALA A 110 -2.57 15.79 -8.87
N THR A 111 -1.76 14.92 -9.50
CA THR A 111 -2.24 13.95 -10.50
C THR A 111 -2.38 12.53 -9.91
N PRO A 112 -3.32 11.70 -10.40
CA PRO A 112 -3.54 10.35 -9.85
C PRO A 112 -2.34 9.42 -10.01
N THR A 113 -1.46 9.72 -10.95
CA THR A 113 -0.26 8.93 -11.27
C THR A 113 1.03 9.56 -10.75
N GLY A 114 0.98 10.78 -10.18
CA GLY A 114 2.17 11.51 -9.76
C GLY A 114 3.03 10.75 -8.74
N TYR A 115 2.39 10.07 -7.78
CA TYR A 115 3.09 9.34 -6.73
C TYR A 115 3.76 8.04 -7.21
N LEU A 116 3.52 7.58 -8.44
CA LEU A 116 4.20 6.41 -8.99
C LEU A 116 5.71 6.64 -9.17
N ASN A 117 6.11 7.91 -9.31
CA ASN A 117 7.50 8.31 -9.49
C ASN A 117 8.21 8.66 -8.17
N VAL A 118 7.61 8.35 -7.02
CA VAL A 118 8.20 8.64 -5.70
C VAL A 118 9.43 7.78 -5.43
N PHE A 119 9.41 6.53 -5.90
CA PHE A 119 10.51 5.59 -5.76
C PHE A 119 11.16 5.44 -7.13
N ASP A 120 12.38 5.95 -7.29
CA ASP A 120 13.13 5.76 -8.53
C ASP A 120 13.98 4.48 -8.47
N GLY A 121 14.58 4.09 -9.60
CA GLY A 121 15.38 2.86 -9.68
C GLY A 121 16.61 2.85 -8.75
N SER A 122 17.06 4.01 -8.26
CA SER A 122 18.19 4.12 -7.33
C SER A 122 17.78 3.78 -5.89
N ASP A 123 16.50 3.98 -5.53
CA ASP A 123 15.92 3.58 -4.23
C ASP A 123 15.74 2.05 -4.08
N ILE A 124 15.71 1.32 -5.19
CA ILE A 124 15.46 -0.13 -5.23
C ILE A 124 16.75 -0.93 -4.99
N PHE A 125 17.93 -0.39 -5.35
CA PHE A 125 19.21 -1.11 -5.31
C PHE A 125 20.41 -0.31 -4.74
N GLY A 126 20.25 0.98 -4.39
CA GLY A 126 21.34 1.87 -3.96
C GLY A 126 21.34 2.25 -2.47
N THR A 127 22.48 2.77 -2.00
CA THR A 127 22.57 3.45 -0.69
C THR A 127 21.89 4.81 -0.80
N THR A 128 20.58 4.86 -0.57
CA THR A 128 19.82 6.11 -0.54
C THR A 128 20.52 7.16 0.31
N SER A 129 20.82 8.33 -0.27
CA SER A 129 21.42 9.43 0.47
C SER A 129 20.50 9.84 1.61
N VAL A 130 21.08 10.36 2.69
CA VAL A 130 20.30 10.93 3.80
C VAL A 130 19.32 11.99 3.27
N ASN A 131 19.75 12.77 2.27
CA ASN A 131 18.93 13.80 1.66
C ASN A 131 17.70 13.21 0.93
N ASP A 132 17.89 12.14 0.16
CA ASP A 132 16.81 11.47 -0.59
C ASP A 132 15.76 10.87 0.37
N ARG A 133 16.21 10.27 1.47
CA ARG A 133 15.30 9.79 2.52
C ARG A 133 14.48 10.91 3.13
N THR A 134 15.10 12.07 3.40
CA THR A 134 14.34 13.20 3.95
C THR A 134 13.30 13.71 2.95
N ARG A 135 13.65 13.78 1.66
CA ARG A 135 12.75 14.20 0.59
C ARG A 135 11.58 13.23 0.41
N ILE A 136 11.84 11.93 0.30
CA ILE A 136 10.78 10.90 0.22
C ILE A 136 9.89 10.96 1.47
N GLY A 137 10.49 11.12 2.66
CA GLY A 137 9.73 11.30 3.91
C GLY A 137 8.77 12.48 3.87
N LYS A 138 9.16 13.63 3.31
CA LYS A 138 8.26 14.79 3.09
C LYS A 138 7.16 14.45 2.08
N ILE A 139 7.50 13.81 0.96
CA ILE A 139 6.53 13.44 -0.08
C ILE A 139 5.45 12.50 0.48
N LEU A 140 5.83 11.45 1.21
CA LEU A 140 4.88 10.52 1.82
C LEU A 140 3.96 11.22 2.83
N ARG A 141 4.48 12.17 3.61
CA ARG A 141 3.65 12.99 4.52
C ARG A 141 2.62 13.81 3.74
N ILE A 142 3.02 14.47 2.67
CA ILE A 142 2.14 15.25 1.81
C ILE A 142 1.04 14.37 1.21
N LEU A 143 1.40 13.22 0.64
CA LEU A 143 0.44 12.29 0.02
C LEU A 143 -0.63 11.80 1.00
N VAL A 144 -0.24 11.47 2.23
CA VAL A 144 -1.19 11.01 3.26
C VAL A 144 -2.01 12.16 3.84
N ALA A 145 -1.38 13.33 4.04
CA ALA A 145 -2.04 14.52 4.57
C ALA A 145 -3.13 15.07 3.65
N CYS A 146 -2.89 15.09 2.34
CA CYS A 146 -3.88 15.51 1.35
C CYS A 146 -4.94 14.44 1.02
N GLY A 147 -4.71 13.20 1.44
CA GLY A 147 -5.60 12.06 1.19
C GLY A 147 -5.36 11.33 -0.13
N ARG A 148 -4.27 11.63 -0.85
CA ARG A 148 -3.96 10.96 -2.13
C ARG A 148 -3.70 9.47 -1.97
N ASP A 149 -3.36 8.99 -0.78
CA ASP A 149 -3.31 7.55 -0.48
C ASP A 149 -4.70 6.87 -0.56
N ARG A 150 -5.78 7.63 -0.43
CA ARG A 150 -7.17 7.14 -0.34
C ARG A 150 -8.01 7.42 -1.57
N THR A 151 -7.58 8.27 -2.50
CA THR A 151 -8.40 8.70 -3.64
C THR A 151 -7.59 9.10 -4.88
N ASP A 152 -8.12 8.75 -6.05
CA ASP A 152 -7.61 9.18 -7.37
C ASP A 152 -8.34 10.43 -7.89
N THR A 153 -9.12 11.09 -7.04
CA THR A 153 -9.91 12.27 -7.40
C THR A 153 -9.02 13.42 -7.85
N ALA A 154 -9.46 14.16 -8.86
CA ALA A 154 -8.80 15.40 -9.28
C ALA A 154 -9.03 16.51 -8.24
N PRO A 155 -8.08 17.44 -8.05
CA PRO A 155 -8.30 18.59 -7.18
C PRO A 155 -9.59 19.32 -7.54
N LEU A 156 -10.38 19.72 -6.54
CA LEU A 156 -11.67 20.45 -6.70
C LEU A 156 -12.79 19.68 -7.42
N ALA A 157 -12.59 18.39 -7.75
CA ALA A 157 -13.67 17.58 -8.30
C ALA A 157 -14.69 17.19 -7.20
N MET A 158 -15.96 17.06 -7.59
CA MET A 158 -17.05 16.72 -6.68
C MET A 158 -17.25 15.21 -6.49
N GLU A 159 -16.60 14.38 -7.30
CA GLU A 159 -16.76 12.93 -7.31
C GLU A 159 -15.56 12.24 -6.68
N GLU A 160 -15.81 11.40 -5.66
CA GLU A 160 -14.76 10.59 -5.05
C GLU A 160 -14.50 9.31 -5.86
N THR A 161 -13.28 9.19 -6.40
CA THR A 161 -12.80 8.00 -7.09
C THR A 161 -11.84 7.19 -6.21
N ALA A 162 -12.12 5.89 -6.09
CA ALA A 162 -11.24 4.98 -5.37
C ALA A 162 -9.88 4.85 -6.08
N PRO A 163 -8.77 4.71 -5.35
CA PRO A 163 -7.44 4.70 -5.92
C PRO A 163 -7.20 3.40 -6.68
N LEU A 164 -6.72 3.52 -7.92
CA LEU A 164 -6.41 2.40 -8.79
C LEU A 164 -5.26 1.57 -8.21
N ASN A 165 -4.18 2.24 -7.81
CA ASN A 165 -2.97 1.63 -7.27
C ASN A 165 -2.61 2.29 -5.94
N PRO A 166 -3.24 1.87 -4.83
CA PRO A 166 -2.99 2.50 -3.55
C PRO A 166 -1.51 2.63 -3.20
N LEU A 167 -1.12 3.79 -2.68
CA LEU A 167 0.26 4.09 -2.31
C LEU A 167 0.89 3.00 -1.43
N VAL A 168 0.13 2.48 -0.45
CA VAL A 168 0.62 1.44 0.46
C VAL A 168 0.93 0.11 -0.23
N HIS A 169 0.19 -0.23 -1.30
CA HIS A 169 0.46 -1.42 -2.11
C HIS A 169 1.75 -1.24 -2.92
N LEU A 170 1.92 -0.09 -3.57
CA LEU A 170 3.16 0.26 -4.29
C LEU A 170 4.37 0.16 -3.36
N CYS A 171 4.28 0.75 -2.17
CA CYS A 171 5.37 0.76 -1.19
C CYS A 171 5.72 -0.64 -0.71
N SER A 172 4.72 -1.50 -0.46
CA SER A 172 4.97 -2.88 -0.01
C SER A 172 5.75 -3.71 -1.04
N GLN A 173 5.59 -3.38 -2.33
CA GLN A 173 6.21 -4.10 -3.45
C GLN A 173 7.59 -3.53 -3.80
N VAL A 174 7.67 -2.21 -4.00
CA VAL A 174 8.84 -1.52 -4.55
C VAL A 174 9.81 -1.08 -3.46
N ALA A 175 9.30 -0.51 -2.36
CA ALA A 175 10.12 0.13 -1.34
C ALA A 175 9.64 -0.21 0.09
N PRO A 176 9.74 -1.50 0.50
CA PRO A 176 9.16 -2.01 1.75
C PRO A 176 9.69 -1.32 3.01
N GLN A 177 10.89 -0.74 2.96
CA GLN A 177 11.47 0.06 4.04
C GLN A 177 10.59 1.25 4.45
N TRP A 178 9.76 1.78 3.54
CA TRP A 178 8.84 2.89 3.80
C TRP A 178 7.48 2.46 4.34
N LEU A 179 7.15 1.16 4.31
CA LEU A 179 5.85 0.66 4.73
C LEU A 179 5.54 1.01 6.19
N ARG A 180 6.51 0.81 7.10
CA ARG A 180 6.36 1.21 8.52
C ARG A 180 6.04 2.70 8.63
N ARG A 181 6.77 3.54 7.90
CA ARG A 181 6.59 4.99 7.96
C ARG A 181 5.21 5.39 7.46
N LEU A 182 4.72 4.79 6.39
CA LEU A 182 3.37 5.05 5.90
C LEU A 182 2.29 4.65 6.89
N LEU A 183 2.45 3.51 7.56
CA LEU A 183 1.51 3.09 8.60
C LEU A 183 1.53 4.05 9.82
N GLU A 184 2.70 4.57 10.22
CA GLU A 184 2.83 5.63 11.24
C GLU A 184 2.12 6.95 10.85
N LEU A 185 2.03 7.23 9.54
CA LEU A 185 1.30 8.38 9.02
C LEU A 185 -0.22 8.18 9.02
N GLY A 186 -0.71 6.97 9.31
CA GLY A 186 -2.15 6.67 9.42
C GLY A 186 -2.80 6.23 8.11
N VAL A 187 -2.01 5.67 7.19
CA VAL A 187 -2.56 5.01 6.00
C VAL A 187 -3.38 3.79 6.41
N ASN A 188 -4.48 3.54 5.69
CA ASN A 188 -5.36 2.40 5.97
C ASN A 188 -4.65 1.07 5.70
N SER A 189 -4.35 0.33 6.76
CA SER A 189 -3.71 -1.00 6.71
C SER A 189 -4.61 -2.08 6.09
N ASN A 190 -5.92 -1.83 5.98
CA ASN A 190 -6.90 -2.73 5.38
C ASN A 190 -7.24 -2.36 3.93
N GLN A 191 -6.47 -1.47 3.31
CA GLN A 191 -6.72 -1.02 1.95
C GLN A 191 -6.59 -2.18 0.96
N ARG A 192 -7.51 -2.19 -0.02
CA ARG A 192 -7.55 -3.20 -1.08
C ARG A 192 -7.07 -2.59 -2.40
N SER A 193 -6.38 -3.38 -3.21
CA SER A 193 -6.05 -2.99 -4.59
C SER A 193 -7.31 -2.93 -5.48
N GLN A 194 -7.17 -2.41 -6.71
CA GLN A 194 -8.26 -2.46 -7.70
C GLN A 194 -8.76 -3.87 -8.00
N ARG A 195 -7.95 -4.93 -7.81
CA ARG A 195 -8.39 -6.33 -7.95
C ARG A 195 -9.03 -6.89 -6.68
N GLY A 196 -9.12 -6.08 -5.63
CA GLY A 196 -9.64 -6.45 -4.32
C GLY A 196 -8.68 -7.29 -3.50
N MET A 197 -7.37 -7.23 -3.78
CA MET A 197 -6.35 -7.89 -2.98
C MET A 197 -6.10 -7.05 -1.71
N PRO A 198 -6.19 -7.62 -0.50
CA PRO A 198 -5.82 -6.92 0.73
C PRO A 198 -4.33 -6.58 0.78
N LEU A 199 -3.97 -5.47 1.43
CA LEU A 199 -2.57 -5.10 1.69
C LEU A 199 -1.80 -6.24 2.37
N THR A 200 -2.41 -6.91 3.34
CA THR A 200 -1.81 -8.06 4.04
C THR A 200 -1.23 -9.07 3.07
N VAL A 201 -2.00 -9.51 2.07
CA VAL A 201 -1.54 -10.49 1.09
C VAL A 201 -0.46 -9.90 0.18
N ALA A 202 -0.64 -8.66 -0.30
CA ALA A 202 0.31 -8.01 -1.20
C ALA A 202 1.69 -7.84 -0.55
N ALA A 203 1.73 -7.33 0.69
CA ALA A 203 2.95 -7.09 1.45
C ALA A 203 3.66 -8.39 1.82
N MET A 204 2.92 -9.36 2.38
CA MET A 204 3.47 -10.67 2.75
C MET A 204 3.99 -11.42 1.52
N ARG A 205 3.29 -11.34 0.38
CA ARG A 205 3.75 -11.92 -0.88
C ARG A 205 5.05 -11.27 -1.36
N ALA A 206 5.12 -9.95 -1.40
CA ALA A 206 6.31 -9.24 -1.87
C ALA A 206 7.54 -9.60 -1.01
N GLU A 207 7.37 -9.67 0.31
CA GLU A 207 8.46 -10.07 1.21
C GLU A 207 8.87 -11.53 1.05
N ALA A 208 7.91 -12.45 0.92
CA ALA A 208 8.21 -13.86 0.71
C ALA A 208 8.94 -14.11 -0.62
N LEU A 209 8.59 -13.37 -1.68
CA LEU A 209 9.29 -13.45 -2.97
C LEU A 209 10.72 -12.89 -2.88
N ARG A 210 10.95 -11.80 -2.13
CA ARG A 210 12.32 -11.30 -1.88
C ARG A 210 13.17 -12.33 -1.14
N LEU A 211 12.62 -12.96 -0.11
CA LEU A 211 13.29 -14.02 0.64
C LEU A 211 13.60 -15.24 -0.25
N HIS A 212 12.63 -15.66 -1.08
CA HIS A 212 12.82 -16.75 -2.04
C HIS A 212 13.96 -16.44 -3.02
N ASN A 213 13.98 -15.24 -3.59
CA ASN A 213 15.04 -14.80 -4.50
C ASN A 213 16.41 -14.68 -3.80
N ALA A 214 16.42 -14.46 -2.48
CA ALA A 214 17.61 -14.49 -1.63
C ALA A 214 17.99 -15.92 -1.18
N GLY A 215 17.35 -16.97 -1.71
CA GLY A 215 17.66 -18.38 -1.43
C GLY A 215 17.06 -18.94 -0.14
N GLN A 216 16.12 -18.23 0.51
CA GLN A 216 15.46 -18.71 1.72
C GLN A 216 14.33 -19.71 1.40
N ASP A 217 14.08 -20.64 2.32
CA ASP A 217 12.98 -21.62 2.19
C ASP A 217 11.62 -20.91 2.34
N VAL A 218 10.70 -21.21 1.44
CA VAL A 218 9.35 -20.64 1.40
C VAL A 218 8.35 -21.43 2.23
N MET A 219 8.74 -22.62 2.71
CA MET A 219 7.87 -23.49 3.49
C MET A 219 7.72 -23.06 4.95
N HIS A 220 8.74 -22.41 5.50
CA HIS A 220 8.82 -22.04 6.91
C HIS A 220 8.75 -20.53 7.09
N ALA A 221 8.12 -20.10 8.18
CA ALA A 221 8.00 -18.68 8.50
C ALA A 221 9.35 -18.05 8.89
N HIS A 222 9.90 -17.23 7.99
CA HIS A 222 11.12 -16.46 8.25
C HIS A 222 10.88 -15.32 9.27
N GLY A 223 11.93 -14.90 9.99
CA GLY A 223 11.82 -13.83 11.01
C GLY A 223 11.35 -12.48 10.45
N SER A 224 11.66 -12.15 9.19
CA SER A 224 11.15 -10.93 8.56
C SER A 224 9.65 -10.98 8.24
N LEU A 225 9.10 -12.15 7.92
CA LEU A 225 7.66 -12.34 7.70
C LEU A 225 6.88 -12.16 9.00
N HIS A 226 7.39 -12.68 10.12
CA HIS A 226 6.81 -12.44 11.45
C HIS A 226 6.80 -10.95 11.79
N ARG A 227 7.94 -10.25 11.64
CA ARG A 227 8.02 -8.81 11.89
C ARG A 227 7.07 -8.01 11.00
N LEU A 228 6.87 -8.43 9.75
CA LEU A 228 5.94 -7.78 8.85
C LEU A 228 4.47 -8.03 9.26
N ALA A 229 4.11 -9.26 9.63
CA ALA A 229 2.77 -9.58 10.12
C ALA A 229 2.44 -8.85 11.44
N GLU A 230 3.39 -8.78 12.38
CA GLU A 230 3.28 -7.98 13.60
C GLU A 230 3.12 -6.50 13.31
N LEU A 231 3.88 -5.97 12.35
CA LEU A 231 3.76 -4.57 11.92
C LEU A 231 2.35 -4.28 11.40
N LEU A 232 1.83 -5.12 10.49
CA LEU A 232 0.49 -4.96 9.94
C LEU A 232 -0.57 -5.02 11.04
N LYS A 233 -0.51 -6.03 11.91
CA LYS A 233 -1.42 -6.19 13.06
C LYS A 233 -1.38 -5.00 14.00
N ARG A 234 -0.19 -4.49 14.34
CA ARG A 234 -0.01 -3.33 15.23
C ARG A 234 -0.71 -2.09 14.71
N TYR A 235 -0.78 -1.92 13.39
CA TYR A 235 -1.49 -0.82 12.73
C TYR A 235 -2.92 -1.20 12.28
N GLY A 236 -3.54 -2.20 12.91
CA GLY A 236 -4.93 -2.58 12.69
C GLY A 236 -5.20 -3.37 11.41
N GLY A 237 -4.16 -3.91 10.77
CA GLY A 237 -4.29 -4.75 9.60
C GLY A 237 -4.93 -6.09 9.94
N ASP A 238 -6.01 -6.41 9.24
CA ASP A 238 -6.70 -7.70 9.32
C ASP A 238 -5.86 -8.77 8.63
N LEU A 239 -5.33 -9.70 9.43
CA LEU A 239 -4.49 -10.79 8.97
C LEU A 239 -5.29 -11.90 8.27
N MET A 240 -6.63 -11.90 8.39
CA MET A 240 -7.54 -12.82 7.71
C MET A 240 -8.33 -12.17 6.58
N ALA A 241 -8.07 -10.88 6.28
CA ALA A 241 -8.80 -10.11 5.27
C ALA A 241 -9.02 -10.92 3.99
N PRO A 242 -10.26 -11.11 3.52
CA PRO A 242 -10.52 -11.91 2.34
C PRO A 242 -10.36 -11.07 1.06
N ASN A 243 -10.02 -11.71 -0.06
CA ASN A 243 -10.14 -11.06 -1.36
C ASN A 243 -11.62 -10.91 -1.80
N ARG A 244 -11.86 -10.43 -3.03
CA ARG A 244 -13.23 -10.33 -3.61
C ARG A 244 -13.98 -11.66 -3.73
N ARG A 245 -13.27 -12.79 -3.76
CA ARG A 245 -13.88 -14.13 -3.81
C ARG A 245 -14.17 -14.69 -2.41
N GLY A 246 -13.94 -13.93 -1.36
CA GLY A 246 -14.13 -14.39 0.02
C GLY A 246 -13.01 -15.28 0.54
N VAL A 247 -11.92 -15.49 -0.22
CA VAL A 247 -10.82 -16.37 0.20
C VAL A 247 -9.96 -15.65 1.23
N PRO A 248 -9.75 -16.21 2.45
CA PRO A 248 -8.94 -15.59 3.50
C PRO A 248 -7.47 -15.39 3.11
N SER A 249 -6.82 -14.40 3.71
CA SER A 249 -5.40 -14.07 3.43
C SER A 249 -4.44 -15.26 3.60
N VAL A 250 -4.59 -16.07 4.66
CA VAL A 250 -3.77 -17.26 4.91
C VAL A 250 -3.94 -18.31 3.79
N ALA A 251 -5.17 -18.55 3.35
CA ALA A 251 -5.44 -19.48 2.25
C ALA A 251 -4.89 -18.96 0.91
N LEU A 252 -5.01 -17.65 0.64
CA LEU A 252 -4.44 -17.06 -0.58
C LEU A 252 -2.92 -17.20 -0.66
N LEU A 253 -2.21 -16.88 0.42
CA LEU A 253 -0.76 -17.06 0.48
C LEU A 253 -0.37 -18.53 0.30
N THR A 254 -1.16 -19.45 0.87
CA THR A 254 -0.98 -20.89 0.69
C THR A 254 -1.10 -21.30 -0.78
N PHE A 255 -2.14 -20.88 -1.49
CA PHE A 255 -2.35 -21.23 -2.91
C PHE A 255 -1.33 -20.57 -3.84
N HIS A 256 -0.71 -19.48 -3.41
CA HIS A 256 0.46 -18.87 -4.08
C HIS A 256 1.78 -19.64 -3.80
N GLY A 257 1.76 -20.72 -3.01
CA GLY A 257 2.96 -21.47 -2.63
C GLY A 257 3.79 -20.81 -1.53
N LEU A 258 3.27 -19.77 -0.87
CA LEU A 258 3.99 -18.96 0.13
C LEU A 258 3.65 -19.44 1.54
N CYS A 259 3.86 -20.73 1.79
CA CYS A 259 3.46 -21.41 3.02
C CYS A 259 4.03 -20.77 4.29
N GLY A 260 5.29 -20.34 4.28
CA GLY A 260 5.92 -19.64 5.40
C GLY A 260 5.32 -18.26 5.68
N ALA A 261 4.83 -17.57 4.64
CA ALA A 261 4.12 -16.30 4.81
C ALA A 261 2.73 -16.51 5.42
N ALA A 262 2.03 -17.56 5.00
CA ALA A 262 0.75 -17.97 5.58
C ALA A 262 0.90 -18.40 7.05
N GLU A 263 1.94 -19.18 7.36
CA GLU A 263 2.28 -19.58 8.73
C GLU A 263 2.61 -18.38 9.61
N ALA A 264 3.39 -17.40 9.12
CA ALA A 264 3.70 -16.18 9.87
C ALA A 264 2.44 -15.40 10.29
N LEU A 265 1.40 -15.35 9.45
CA LEU A 265 0.14 -14.71 9.83
C LEU A 265 -0.54 -15.45 11.00
N LEU A 266 -0.58 -16.79 10.95
CA LEU A 266 -1.13 -17.61 12.04
C LEU A 266 -0.34 -17.43 13.34
N ALA A 267 0.98 -17.47 13.27
CA ALA A 267 1.87 -17.24 14.41
C ALA A 267 1.69 -15.85 15.03
N CYS A 268 1.37 -14.84 14.23
CA CYS A 268 1.08 -13.49 14.69
C CYS A 268 -0.39 -13.29 15.13
N GLY A 269 -1.18 -14.37 15.24
CA GLY A 269 -2.53 -14.36 15.79
C GLY A 269 -3.64 -14.05 14.78
N ALA A 270 -3.46 -14.40 13.51
CA ALA A 270 -4.59 -14.56 12.59
C ALA A 270 -5.47 -15.71 13.08
N ASP A 271 -6.71 -15.44 13.46
CA ASP A 271 -7.62 -16.46 14.02
C ASP A 271 -8.12 -17.43 12.93
N PRO A 272 -7.69 -18.70 12.92
CA PRO A 272 -8.13 -19.68 11.92
C PRO A 272 -9.60 -20.06 12.04
N ASN A 273 -10.25 -19.74 13.18
CA ASN A 273 -11.63 -20.08 13.48
C ASN A 273 -12.62 -18.93 13.23
N ALA A 274 -12.11 -17.75 12.82
CA ALA A 274 -12.94 -16.63 12.44
C ALA A 274 -13.82 -17.02 11.21
N PRO A 275 -15.15 -16.93 11.33
CA PRO A 275 -16.05 -17.28 10.23
C PRO A 275 -16.15 -16.13 9.21
N ASP A 276 -16.21 -16.49 7.93
CA ASP A 276 -16.66 -15.59 6.87
C ASP A 276 -18.20 -15.40 6.89
N PRO A 277 -18.79 -14.56 6.03
CA PRO A 277 -20.24 -14.35 5.99
C PRO A 277 -21.09 -15.61 5.75
N ASN A 278 -20.51 -16.68 5.22
CA ASN A 278 -21.18 -17.97 5.02
C ASN A 278 -20.91 -18.93 6.19
N GLY A 279 -20.28 -18.46 7.26
CA GLY A 279 -19.85 -19.27 8.41
C GLY A 279 -18.61 -20.13 8.14
N ASN A 280 -17.97 -20.04 6.98
CA ASN A 280 -16.79 -20.85 6.69
C ASN A 280 -15.56 -20.30 7.41
N THR A 281 -14.83 -21.18 8.09
CA THR A 281 -13.52 -20.90 8.69
C THR A 281 -12.38 -21.16 7.70
N LEU A 282 -11.13 -20.84 8.08
CA LEU A 282 -9.95 -21.20 7.28
C LEU A 282 -9.94 -22.69 6.91
N MET A 283 -10.32 -23.56 7.84
CA MET A 283 -10.33 -25.01 7.63
C MET A 283 -11.30 -25.44 6.53
N HIS A 284 -12.47 -24.81 6.44
CA HIS A 284 -13.45 -25.07 5.37
C HIS A 284 -12.88 -24.74 3.98
N HIS A 285 -12.24 -23.57 3.86
CA HIS A 285 -11.61 -23.13 2.60
C HIS A 285 -10.50 -24.09 2.15
N LEU A 286 -9.64 -24.53 3.08
CA LEU A 286 -8.56 -25.47 2.79
C LEU A 286 -9.08 -26.89 2.51
N ALA A 287 -10.06 -27.38 3.29
CA ALA A 287 -10.66 -28.69 3.09
C ALA A 287 -11.34 -28.79 1.72
N HIS A 288 -12.11 -27.77 1.34
CA HIS A 288 -12.72 -27.69 0.00
C HIS A 288 -11.67 -27.78 -1.12
N ALA A 289 -10.56 -27.02 -1.02
CA ALA A 289 -9.48 -27.10 -2.01
C ALA A 289 -8.81 -28.49 -2.03
N SER A 290 -8.68 -29.14 -0.88
CA SER A 290 -8.05 -30.46 -0.76
C SER A 290 -8.86 -31.58 -1.44
N ARG A 291 -10.19 -31.44 -1.56
CA ARG A 291 -11.07 -32.39 -2.25
C ARG A 291 -10.84 -32.43 -3.75
N LEU A 292 -10.46 -31.30 -4.34
CA LEU A 292 -10.23 -31.15 -5.78
C LEU A 292 -8.91 -31.82 -6.24
N HIS A 293 -8.28 -32.64 -5.39
CA HIS A 293 -7.03 -33.35 -5.70
C HIS A 293 -7.08 -34.27 -6.93
N GLN A 294 -8.27 -34.75 -7.32
CA GLN A 294 -8.43 -35.60 -8.51
C GLN A 294 -8.43 -34.78 -9.80
N ASP A 295 -8.70 -33.48 -9.72
CA ASP A 295 -8.60 -32.58 -10.87
C ASP A 295 -7.14 -32.12 -11.03
N PRO A 296 -6.47 -32.46 -12.16
CA PRO A 296 -5.10 -32.03 -12.42
C PRO A 296 -4.90 -30.51 -12.34
N ALA A 297 -5.92 -29.71 -12.66
CA ALA A 297 -5.84 -28.25 -12.58
C ALA A 297 -5.73 -27.74 -11.13
N HIS A 298 -6.24 -28.51 -10.17
CA HIS A 298 -6.31 -28.16 -8.74
C HIS A 298 -5.40 -29.00 -7.85
N ALA A 299 -4.72 -30.02 -8.40
CA ALA A 299 -3.83 -30.91 -7.66
C ALA A 299 -2.77 -30.16 -6.82
N ASP A 300 -2.12 -29.13 -7.40
CA ASP A 300 -1.14 -28.31 -6.69
C ASP A 300 -1.78 -27.55 -5.51
N ASN A 301 -2.98 -26.99 -5.70
CA ASN A 301 -3.70 -26.28 -4.63
C ASN A 301 -4.13 -27.25 -3.53
N ALA A 302 -4.57 -28.46 -3.90
CA ALA A 302 -4.94 -29.49 -2.94
C ALA A 302 -3.74 -29.95 -2.10
N GLN A 303 -2.56 -30.10 -2.71
CA GLN A 303 -1.33 -30.44 -2.01
C GLN A 303 -0.93 -29.36 -0.99
N LEU A 304 -0.95 -28.09 -1.40
CA LEU A 304 -0.65 -26.95 -0.52
C LEU A 304 -1.70 -26.79 0.58
N ALA A 305 -2.98 -27.02 0.27
CA ALA A 305 -4.06 -26.99 1.24
C ALA A 305 -3.88 -28.03 2.34
N ARG A 306 -3.50 -29.27 1.98
CA ARG A 306 -3.23 -30.34 2.95
C ARG A 306 -2.08 -30.00 3.89
N TYR A 307 -1.03 -29.38 3.37
CA TYR A 307 0.06 -28.89 4.21
C TYR A 307 -0.46 -27.83 5.19
N MET A 308 -1.18 -26.82 4.69
CA MET A 308 -1.68 -25.73 5.53
C MET A 308 -2.74 -26.18 6.54
N LEU A 309 -3.56 -27.20 6.25
CA LEU A 309 -4.46 -27.80 7.24
C LEU A 309 -3.67 -28.28 8.47
N ARG A 310 -2.57 -29.02 8.25
CA ARG A 310 -1.71 -29.51 9.35
C ARG A 310 -1.03 -28.37 10.10
N VAL A 311 -0.59 -27.33 9.40
CA VAL A 311 0.00 -26.14 10.03
C VAL A 311 -1.05 -25.41 10.88
N ALA A 312 -2.23 -25.12 10.33
CA ALA A 312 -3.31 -24.43 11.02
C ALA A 312 -3.78 -25.15 12.28
N LEU A 313 -3.83 -26.49 12.28
CA LEU A 313 -4.12 -27.29 13.49
C LEU A 313 -3.14 -27.00 14.65
N ARG A 314 -1.85 -26.76 14.35
CA ARG A 314 -0.86 -26.40 15.38
C ARG A 314 -1.11 -25.03 16.00
N TYR A 315 -1.83 -24.16 15.28
CA TYR A 315 -2.24 -22.84 15.73
C TYR A 315 -3.70 -22.82 16.23
N GLY A 316 -4.27 -23.98 16.58
CA GLY A 316 -5.58 -24.08 17.23
C GLY A 316 -6.78 -23.99 16.28
N ALA A 317 -6.58 -24.26 14.99
CA ALA A 317 -7.69 -24.37 14.05
C ALA A 317 -8.61 -25.56 14.38
N ASP A 318 -9.91 -25.35 14.28
CA ASP A 318 -10.94 -26.35 14.57
C ASP A 318 -11.55 -26.90 13.27
N LEU A 319 -11.54 -28.23 13.13
CA LEU A 319 -12.12 -28.96 12.01
C LEU A 319 -13.62 -29.24 12.19
N ASP A 320 -14.09 -29.22 13.43
CA ASP A 320 -15.40 -29.70 13.84
C ASP A 320 -16.42 -28.54 13.98
N ARG A 321 -15.96 -27.31 13.77
CA ARG A 321 -16.84 -26.15 13.67
C ARG A 321 -17.70 -26.24 12.42
N VAL A 322 -19.02 -26.09 12.60
CA VAL A 322 -19.98 -26.06 11.48
C VAL A 322 -20.02 -24.68 10.83
N ASN A 323 -20.12 -24.64 9.50
CA ASN A 323 -20.41 -23.42 8.76
C ASN A 323 -21.90 -23.08 8.78
N GLY A 324 -22.29 -21.99 8.08
CA GLY A 324 -23.69 -21.56 7.98
C GLY A 324 -24.60 -22.57 7.27
N ALA A 325 -24.04 -23.55 6.55
CA ALA A 325 -24.77 -24.63 5.91
C ALA A 325 -24.82 -25.93 6.74
N GLY A 326 -24.24 -25.93 7.95
CA GLY A 326 -24.25 -27.08 8.86
C GLY A 326 -23.17 -28.14 8.60
N TYR A 327 -22.25 -27.89 7.67
CA TYR A 327 -21.15 -28.82 7.38
C TYR A 327 -19.91 -28.48 8.19
N THR A 328 -19.19 -29.50 8.65
CA THR A 328 -17.86 -29.35 9.23
C THR A 328 -16.78 -29.38 8.15
N ALA A 329 -15.62 -28.77 8.43
CA ALA A 329 -14.47 -28.89 7.54
C ALA A 329 -13.96 -30.34 7.48
N ARG A 330 -14.10 -31.12 8.56
CA ARG A 330 -13.70 -32.53 8.62
C ARG A 330 -14.37 -33.40 7.56
N GLU A 331 -15.68 -33.24 7.36
CA GLU A 331 -16.46 -33.98 6.35
C GLU A 331 -15.93 -33.78 4.92
N TRP A 332 -15.17 -32.72 4.69
CA TRP A 332 -14.60 -32.41 3.39
C TRP A 332 -13.16 -32.90 3.25
N VAL A 333 -12.48 -33.26 4.33
CA VAL A 333 -11.12 -33.81 4.24
C VAL A 333 -11.23 -35.27 3.79
N PRO A 334 -10.55 -35.69 2.72
CA PRO A 334 -10.57 -37.09 2.30
C PRO A 334 -10.04 -38.02 3.40
N ASP A 335 -10.73 -39.13 3.68
CA ASP A 335 -10.37 -40.11 4.74
C ASP A 335 -8.94 -40.66 4.63
N THR A 336 -8.37 -40.64 3.43
CA THR A 336 -6.98 -41.06 3.16
C THR A 336 -5.93 -40.09 3.68
N VAL A 337 -6.34 -38.89 4.12
CA VAL A 337 -5.44 -37.86 4.64
C VAL A 337 -5.37 -37.98 6.16
N SER A 338 -4.36 -38.71 6.66
CA SER A 338 -3.99 -38.58 8.07
C SER A 338 -3.52 -37.14 8.34
N LEU A 339 -4.35 -36.38 9.06
CA LEU A 339 -4.05 -35.04 9.55
C LEU A 339 -3.20 -35.05 10.83
N GLY A 340 -2.43 -36.13 11.05
CA GLY A 340 -1.48 -36.22 12.15
C GLY A 340 -0.55 -35.00 12.21
N THR A 341 -0.08 -34.68 13.41
CA THR A 341 0.81 -33.53 13.68
C THR A 341 2.17 -33.66 13.01
N GLN A 342 2.60 -34.89 12.72
CA GLN A 342 3.87 -35.20 12.10
C GLN A 342 3.74 -35.20 10.57
N ILE A 343 4.54 -34.35 9.91
CA ILE A 343 4.56 -34.25 8.46
C ILE A 343 5.69 -35.13 7.94
N ASP A 344 5.36 -36.14 7.15
CA ASP A 344 6.33 -37.00 6.48
C ASP A 344 7.27 -36.20 5.56
N ILE A 345 8.55 -36.58 5.53
CA ILE A 345 9.60 -35.95 4.74
C ILE A 345 9.25 -36.03 3.25
N ALA A 346 8.76 -37.17 2.76
CA ALA A 346 8.39 -37.31 1.35
C ALA A 346 7.27 -36.32 0.97
N PHE A 347 6.25 -36.21 1.82
CA PHE A 347 5.18 -35.22 1.65
C PHE A 347 5.71 -33.78 1.66
N LEU A 348 6.64 -33.43 2.56
CA LEU A 348 7.27 -32.11 2.60
C LEU A 348 8.04 -31.81 1.31
N VAL A 349 8.81 -32.76 0.79
CA VAL A 349 9.56 -32.61 -0.46
C VAL A 349 8.62 -32.35 -1.64
N THR A 350 7.55 -33.12 -1.77
CA THR A 350 6.52 -32.91 -2.81
C THR A 350 5.83 -31.56 -2.66
N THR A 351 5.49 -31.16 -1.43
CA THR A 351 4.84 -29.87 -1.16
C THR A 351 5.76 -28.70 -1.51
N ARG A 352 7.05 -28.79 -1.13
CA ARG A 352 8.06 -27.78 -1.49
C ARG A 352 8.22 -27.63 -3.00
N ALA A 353 8.30 -28.75 -3.73
CA ALA A 353 8.34 -28.70 -5.20
C ALA A 353 7.09 -28.04 -5.80
N THR A 354 5.92 -28.28 -5.20
CA THR A 354 4.65 -27.69 -5.60
C THR A 354 4.61 -26.17 -5.33
N ALA A 355 5.06 -25.76 -4.15
CA ALA A 355 5.22 -24.34 -3.80
C ALA A 355 6.12 -23.61 -4.80
N PHE A 356 7.26 -24.19 -5.15
CA PHE A 356 8.17 -23.59 -6.15
C PHE A 356 7.56 -23.50 -7.55
N ARG A 357 6.78 -24.50 -7.99
CA ARG A 357 6.05 -24.40 -9.28
C ARG A 357 5.08 -23.22 -9.25
N ARG A 358 4.33 -23.06 -8.16
CA ARG A 358 3.39 -21.93 -8.01
C ARG A 358 4.10 -20.58 -7.95
N ILE A 359 5.24 -20.48 -7.28
CA ILE A 359 6.01 -19.23 -7.26
C ILE A 359 6.54 -18.86 -8.65
N LYS A 360 6.99 -19.84 -9.43
CA LYS A 360 7.45 -19.61 -10.82
C LYS A 360 6.35 -19.10 -11.74
N THR A 361 5.08 -19.42 -11.49
CA THR A 361 3.96 -18.89 -12.27
C THR A 361 3.47 -17.51 -11.80
N LEU A 362 4.05 -16.98 -10.71
CA LEU A 362 3.72 -15.66 -10.15
C LEU A 362 4.64 -14.54 -10.64
N GLY A 363 5.82 -14.87 -11.18
CA GLY A 363 6.74 -13.96 -11.86
C GLY A 363 6.54 -14.04 -13.36
#